data_AF-A0A356U1S4-F1
#
_entry.id   AF-A0A356U1S4-F1
#
_cell.length_a   1.000
_cell.length_b   1.000
_cell.length_c   1.000
_cell.angle_alpha   90.00
_cell.angle_beta   90.00
_cell.angle_gamma   90.00
#
_symmetry.space_group_name_H-M   'P 1'
#
loop_
_entity.id
_entity.type
_entity.pdbx_description
1 polymer ?
#
loop_
_entity_poly.entity_id
_entity_poly.type
_entity_poly.pdbx_seq_one_letter_code
_entity_poly.pdbx_strand_id
1 'polypeptide(L)' 'HCLPAHRGEEVTSEVIDSHRSVVFDEAENRIHAQKAVLEWCLGGGVD' A
#
# COMPACT_ATOMS: atom_id res chain seq x y z
N HIS A 1 5.22 4.93 -0.27
CA HIS A 1 5.82 4.93 1.07
C HIS A 1 4.83 4.27 2.00
N CYS A 2 5.21 3.15 2.63
CA CYS A 2 4.36 2.49 3.59
C CYS A 2 4.00 3.46 4.73
N LEU A 3 2.74 3.47 5.16
CA LEU A 3 2.26 4.34 6.24
C LEU A 3 2.41 3.65 7.62
N PRO A 4 2.57 4.41 8.72
CA PRO A 4 2.61 5.88 8.78
C PRO A 4 3.92 6.47 8.23
N ALA A 5 3.88 7.76 7.89
CA ALA A 5 5.03 8.56 7.49
C ALA A 5 5.01 9.93 8.21
N HIS A 6 6.15 10.39 8.69
CA HIS A 6 6.37 11.72 9.26
C HIS A 6 6.80 12.71 8.16
N ARG A 7 5.98 13.74 7.99
CA ARG A 7 6.27 14.83 7.05
C ARG A 7 7.38 15.72 7.61
N GLY A 8 8.33 16.09 6.75
CA GLY A 8 9.46 16.95 7.10
C GLY A 8 10.65 16.21 7.71
N GLU A 9 10.55 14.90 7.93
CA GLU A 9 11.66 14.04 8.36
C GLU A 9 12.08 13.12 7.20
N GLU A 10 11.42 11.97 7.01
CA GLU A 10 11.77 11.03 5.95
C GLU A 10 11.20 11.40 4.57
N VAL A 11 10.18 12.26 4.54
CA VAL A 11 9.55 12.72 3.30
C VAL A 11 9.00 14.13 3.44
N THR A 12 9.19 14.98 2.44
CA THR A 12 8.61 16.33 2.43
C THR A 12 7.11 16.28 2.13
N SER A 13 6.35 17.24 2.66
CA SER A 13 4.91 17.38 2.35
C SER A 13 4.67 17.51 0.85
N GLU A 14 5.54 18.27 0.16
CA GLU A 14 5.45 18.48 -1.29
C GLU A 14 5.53 17.17 -2.07
N VAL A 15 6.33 16.19 -1.61
CA VAL A 15 6.45 14.89 -2.29
C VAL A 15 5.27 13.98 -1.94
N ILE A 16 4.96 13.79 -0.65
CA ILE A 16 3.95 12.83 -0.20
C ILE A 16 2.51 13.24 -0.58
N ASP A 17 2.26 14.55 -0.74
CA ASP A 17 0.95 15.10 -1.11
C ASP A 17 0.89 15.49 -2.62
N SER A 18 1.96 15.23 -3.39
CA SER A 18 1.98 15.50 -4.84
C SER A 18 1.05 14.57 -5.63
N HIS A 19 0.71 15.00 -6.85
CA HIS A 19 -0.02 14.17 -7.82
C HIS A 19 0.73 12.88 -8.24
N ARG A 20 2.03 12.77 -7.91
CA ARG A 20 2.86 11.59 -8.19
C ARG A 20 2.89 10.61 -7.02
N SER A 21 2.41 11.04 -5.86
CA SER A 21 2.33 10.20 -4.68
C SER A 21 1.19 9.21 -4.83
N VAL A 22 1.49 7.95 -4.53
CA VAL A 22 0.53 6.83 -4.56
C VAL A 22 0.39 6.19 -3.18
N VAL A 23 0.76 6.91 -2.10
CA VAL A 23 0.80 6.33 -0.75
C VAL A 23 -0.56 5.85 -0.25
N PHE A 24 -1.65 6.50 -0.69
CA PHE A 24 -3.01 6.07 -0.34
C PHE A 24 -3.44 4.84 -1.14
N ASP A 25 -3.17 4.81 -2.44
CA ASP A 25 -3.42 3.61 -3.27
C ASP A 25 -2.58 2.42 -2.80
N GLU A 26 -1.33 2.65 -2.40
CA GLU A 26 -0.45 1.63 -1.81
C GLU A 26 -1.03 1.08 -0.50
N ALA A 27 -1.55 1.96 0.37
CA ALA A 27 -2.18 1.56 1.63
C ALA A 27 -3.48 0.79 1.39
N GLU A 28 -4.33 1.22 0.45
CA GLU A 28 -5.55 0.50 0.07
C GLU A 28 -5.20 -0.88 -0.53
N ASN A 29 -4.22 -0.95 -1.42
CA ASN A 29 -3.83 -2.20 -2.06
C ASN A 29 -3.33 -3.27 -1.09
N ARG A 30 -3.00 -2.92 0.17
CA ARG A 30 -2.75 -3.91 1.22
C ARG A 30 -3.94 -4.84 1.43
N ILE A 31 -5.19 -4.35 1.48
CA ILE A 31 -6.34 -5.24 1.70
C ILE A 31 -6.58 -6.14 0.49
N HIS A 32 -6.40 -5.61 -0.71
CA HIS A 32 -6.59 -6.36 -1.96
C HIS A 32 -5.54 -7.47 -2.09
N ALA A 33 -4.26 -7.13 -1.86
CA ALA A 33 -3.17 -8.10 -1.87
C ALA A 33 -3.34 -9.15 -0.77
N GLN A 34 -3.69 -8.74 0.45
CA GLN A 34 -3.90 -9.68 1.56
C GLN A 34 -5.07 -10.63 1.31
N LYS A 35 -6.16 -10.18 0.69
CA LYS A 35 -7.26 -11.05 0.28
C LYS A 35 -6.79 -12.12 -0.71
N ALA A 36 -6.01 -11.73 -1.72
CA ALA A 36 -5.47 -12.68 -2.68
C ALA A 36 -4.52 -13.69 -2.02
N VAL A 37 -3.66 -13.24 -1.10
CA VAL A 37 -2.77 -14.13 -0.34
C VAL A 37 -3.57 -15.13 0.51
N LEU A 38 -4.63 -14.67 1.20
CA LEU A 38 -5.49 -15.56 1.98
C LEU A 38 -6.21 -16.59 1.11
N GLU A 39 -6.71 -16.16 -0.04
CA GLU A 39 -7.35 -17.05 -1.01
C GLU A 39 -6.38 -18.11 -1.53
N TRP A 40 -5.17 -17.73 -1.90
CA TRP A 40 -4.12 -18.65 -2.33
C TRP A 40 -3.76 -19.66 -1.23
N CYS A 41 -3.54 -19.20 0.01
CA CYS A 41 -3.18 -20.06 1.14
C CYS A 41 -4.30 -21.05 1.53
N LEU A 42 -5.57 -20.69 1.33
CA LEU A 42 -6.73 -21.49 1.77
C LEU A 42 -7.31 -22.37 0.65
N GLY A 43 -6.63 -22.47 -0.50
CA GLY A 43 -6.99 -23.41 -1.57
C GLY A 43 -7.77 -22.81 -2.75
N GLY A 44 -7.76 -21.48 -2.91
CA GLY A 44 -8.24 -20.82 -4.13
C GLY A 44 -7.20 -20.71 -5.26
N GLY A 45 -5.93 -21.01 -4.95
CA GLY A 45 -4.87 -21.11 -5.96
C GLY A 45 -5.16 -22.23 -6.95
N VAL A 46 -5.49 -21.84 -8.18
CA VAL A 46 -5.74 -22.71 -9.35
C VAL A 46 -4.74 -23.86 -9.42
N ASP A 47 -5.24 -25.10 -9.36
CA ASP A 47 -4.55 -26.27 -9.93
C ASP A 47 -4.46 -26.14 -11.47
#